data_AF-A0A367IXP1-F1
#
_entry.id   AF-A0A367IXP1-F1
#
_cell.length_a   1.000
_cell.length_b   1.000
_cell.length_c   1.000
_cell.angle_alpha   90.00
_cell.angle_beta   90.00
_cell.angle_gamma   90.00
#
_symmetry.space_group_name_H-M   'P 1'
#
loop_
_entity.id
_entity.type
_entity.pdbx_description
1 polymer ?
#
loop_
_entity_poly.entity_id
_entity_poly.type
_entity_poly.pdbx_seq_one_letter_code
_entity_poly.pdbx_strand_id
1 'polypeptide(L)'
;MPLDYSKWDNLELSDDSDIEVHPNVDKRSMIKWKREAIHRERAERKAKIEYLQKFIPQQKNVLQKVKDLKNLLNQDDGVKKVMEKLESYQSEAEAFDLPKPPAGQPQLNIKDIFAAMKTQIATGLAQTSSEQVKQTLLERFCQTESTVQKTVDNASQELEKLEKEARKKLTSENMFTSEKSSKTILNKPKPLSSNKKTTEKTTVIETLNPNTAMKDLTLDDKMTSLTNKEDDDDADEEDVDLTPDAAVFSKLKTFEESHKYLLKHPELLTEKVSDSLLGEAFTAQLKGEEEYARNCVVQSVVLQHCGQLGRNGVEIFFKKINAQDGLAHKMFFEYVDSLYNRIKKRCTEMIAEQSSQNQVETIQLQPMGDGSQLTIRVPQPEDEQAYTAFTGMPQ
;
A
#
# COMPACT_ATOMS: atom_id res chain seq x y z
N MET A 1 1.70 49.75 8.47
CA MET A 1 1.56 48.95 9.71
C MET A 1 2.55 47.80 9.62
N PRO A 2 3.39 47.55 10.63
CA PRO A 2 4.18 46.33 10.71
C PRO A 2 3.23 45.12 10.74
N LEU A 3 3.59 44.05 10.03
CA LEU A 3 2.88 42.78 10.09
C LEU A 3 3.14 42.15 11.47
N ASP A 4 2.08 41.83 12.22
CA ASP A 4 2.18 41.22 13.54
C ASP A 4 2.11 39.68 13.44
N TYR A 5 3.15 39.02 13.95
CA TYR A 5 3.30 37.56 14.02
C TYR A 5 3.18 37.03 15.46
N SER A 6 2.74 37.86 16.42
CA SER A 6 2.64 37.52 17.85
C SER A 6 1.80 36.28 18.17
N LYS A 7 0.91 35.87 17.25
CA LYS A 7 0.16 34.62 17.32
C LYS A 7 1.07 33.39 17.51
N TRP A 8 2.27 33.41 16.94
CA TRP A 8 3.20 32.28 16.96
C TRP A 8 4.21 32.33 18.11
N ASP A 9 4.19 33.35 18.96
CA ASP A 9 5.17 33.52 20.04
C ASP A 9 5.06 32.44 21.14
N ASN A 10 3.87 31.84 21.31
CA ASN A 10 3.60 30.88 22.39
C ASN A 10 3.42 29.44 21.89
N LEU A 11 4.27 28.99 20.97
CA LEU A 11 4.30 27.61 20.47
C LEU A 11 4.86 26.65 21.54
N GLU A 12 4.14 25.57 21.84
CA GLU A 12 4.63 24.52 22.73
C GLU A 12 4.87 23.22 21.96
N LEU A 13 6.15 22.95 21.67
CA LEU A 13 6.62 21.73 21.04
C LEU A 13 6.97 20.69 22.12
N SER A 14 6.30 19.54 22.08
CA SER A 14 6.57 18.44 23.02
C SER A 14 7.84 17.66 22.70
N ASP A 15 8.33 17.73 21.46
CA ASP A 15 9.53 17.05 20.98
C ASP A 15 10.47 18.08 20.32
N ASP A 16 10.92 19.04 21.14
CA ASP A 16 11.84 20.09 20.71
C ASP A 16 13.28 19.54 20.71
N SER A 17 13.79 19.24 19.52
CA SER A 17 15.15 18.75 19.33
C SER A 17 16.21 19.80 19.61
N ASP A 18 15.85 21.08 19.63
CA ASP A 18 16.80 22.20 19.73
C ASP A 18 16.92 22.72 21.17
N ILE A 19 16.39 21.97 22.13
CA ILE A 19 16.52 22.32 23.54
C ILE A 19 18.00 22.39 23.93
N GLU A 20 18.42 23.57 24.38
CA GLU A 20 19.76 23.78 24.94
C GLU A 20 19.80 23.14 26.31
N VAL A 21 20.66 22.15 26.44
CA VAL A 21 20.84 21.37 27.66
C VAL A 21 22.21 21.68 28.21
N HIS A 22 22.33 21.74 29.54
CA HIS A 22 23.63 21.90 30.19
C HIS A 22 24.59 20.77 29.78
N PRO A 23 25.89 21.01 29.58
CA PRO A 23 26.85 19.99 29.10
C PRO A 23 26.87 18.67 29.88
N ASN A 24 26.45 18.66 31.15
CA ASN A 24 26.40 17.47 32.02
C ASN A 24 25.07 16.72 32.00
N VAL A 25 24.07 17.19 31.26
CA VAL A 25 22.74 16.56 31.21
C VAL A 25 22.57 15.89 29.84
N ASP A 26 22.16 14.63 29.85
CA ASP A 26 21.86 13.91 28.62
C ASP A 26 20.60 14.49 27.95
N LYS A 27 20.79 15.01 26.74
CA LYS A 27 19.76 15.64 25.94
C LYS A 27 18.58 14.69 25.66
N ARG A 28 18.84 13.40 25.41
CA ARG A 28 17.78 12.44 25.05
C ARG A 28 16.85 12.16 26.22
N SER A 29 17.41 11.89 27.40
CA SER A 29 16.61 11.65 28.61
C SER A 29 15.87 12.91 29.05
N MET A 30 16.48 14.09 28.92
CA MET A 30 15.82 15.36 29.22
C MET A 30 14.62 15.64 28.30
N ILE A 31 14.76 15.45 26.99
CA ILE A 31 13.64 15.61 26.03
C ILE A 31 12.51 14.65 26.38
N LYS A 32 12.82 13.37 26.63
CA LYS A 32 11.81 12.37 27.02
C LYS A 32 11.08 12.77 28.31
N TRP A 33 11.81 13.22 29.32
CA TRP A 33 11.23 13.63 30.59
C TRP A 33 10.34 14.88 30.42
N LYS A 34 10.79 15.88 29.67
CA LYS A 34 10.02 17.10 29.38
C LYS A 34 8.74 16.77 28.62
N ARG A 35 8.83 15.90 27.61
CA ARG A 35 7.66 15.40 26.86
C ARG A 35 6.64 14.75 27.79
N GLU A 36 7.09 13.83 28.63
CA GLU A 36 6.24 13.12 29.59
C GLU A 36 5.61 14.08 30.61
N ALA A 37 6.38 15.05 31.11
CA ALA A 37 5.88 16.08 32.02
C ALA A 37 4.78 16.94 31.37
N ILE A 38 5.00 17.39 30.12
CA ILE A 38 4.00 18.17 29.36
C ILE A 38 2.74 17.34 29.11
N HIS A 39 2.87 16.08 28.70
CA HIS A 39 1.71 15.20 28.50
C HIS A 39 0.94 14.96 29.79
N ARG A 40 1.63 14.72 30.91
CA ARG A 40 1.00 14.55 32.22
C ARG A 40 0.25 15.80 32.65
N GLU A 41 0.88 16.97 32.58
CA GLU A 41 0.26 18.25 32.92
C GLU A 41 -0.98 18.54 32.04
N ARG A 42 -0.91 18.22 30.74
CA ARG A 42 -2.05 18.35 29.82
C ARG A 42 -3.18 17.38 30.18
N ALA A 43 -2.86 16.12 30.47
CA ALA A 43 -3.85 15.12 30.86
C ALA A 43 -4.54 15.50 32.18
N GLU A 44 -3.78 15.94 33.18
CA GLU A 44 -4.31 16.42 34.45
C GLU A 44 -5.21 17.65 34.26
N ARG A 45 -4.77 18.62 33.45
CA ARG A 45 -5.58 19.80 33.14
C ARG A 45 -6.88 19.43 32.43
N LYS A 46 -6.80 18.57 31.40
CA LYS A 46 -7.97 18.11 30.65
C LYS A 46 -8.97 17.37 31.54
N ALA A 47 -8.47 16.48 32.41
CA ALA A 47 -9.30 15.78 33.38
C ALA A 47 -9.98 16.74 34.38
N LYS A 48 -9.25 17.76 34.88
CA LYS A 48 -9.83 18.79 35.76
C LYS A 48 -10.89 19.62 35.07
N ILE A 49 -10.65 20.05 33.82
CA ILE A 49 -11.64 20.80 33.03
C ILE A 49 -12.90 19.95 32.84
N GLU A 50 -12.76 18.70 32.41
CA GLU A 50 -13.90 17.79 32.21
C GLU A 50 -14.69 17.57 33.50
N TYR A 51 -13.99 17.39 34.62
CA TYR A 51 -14.60 17.28 35.94
C TYR A 51 -15.39 18.54 36.31
N LEU A 52 -14.77 19.73 36.22
CA LEU A 52 -15.41 21.01 36.57
C LEU A 52 -16.61 21.31 35.67
N GLN A 53 -16.53 20.99 34.38
CA GLN A 53 -17.63 21.13 33.42
C GLN A 53 -18.86 20.30 33.81
N LYS A 54 -18.67 19.12 34.41
CA LYS A 54 -19.77 18.28 34.92
C LYS A 54 -20.22 18.70 36.33
N PHE A 55 -19.27 19.11 37.18
CA PHE A 55 -19.51 19.49 38.57
C PHE A 55 -20.32 20.79 38.71
N ILE A 56 -20.03 21.83 37.92
CA ILE A 56 -20.70 23.13 38.03
C ILE A 56 -22.22 23.03 37.77
N PRO A 57 -22.72 22.39 36.69
CA PRO A 57 -24.15 22.20 36.48
C PRO A 57 -24.83 21.44 37.63
N GLN A 58 -24.15 20.43 38.18
CA GLN A 58 -24.68 19.64 39.31
C GLN A 58 -24.82 20.51 40.56
N GLN A 59 -23.79 21.29 40.91
CA GLN A 59 -23.87 22.20 42.06
C GLN A 59 -24.89 23.32 41.85
N LYS A 60 -25.05 23.83 40.63
CA LYS A 60 -26.13 24.76 40.29
C LYS A 60 -27.51 24.13 40.48
N ASN A 61 -27.69 22.86 40.14
CA ASN A 61 -28.94 22.13 40.40
C ASN A 61 -29.20 21.99 41.91
N VAL A 62 -28.18 21.60 42.69
CA VAL A 62 -28.28 21.56 44.16
C VAL A 62 -28.65 22.93 44.74
N LEU A 63 -28.04 24.01 44.25
CA LEU A 63 -28.37 25.37 44.66
C LEU A 63 -29.84 25.72 44.38
N GLN A 64 -30.37 25.35 43.21
CA GLN A 64 -31.79 25.54 42.90
C GLN A 64 -32.68 24.73 43.84
N LYS A 65 -32.34 23.45 44.10
CA LYS A 65 -33.08 22.61 45.06
C LYS A 65 -33.09 23.22 46.46
N VAL A 66 -31.98 23.77 46.94
CA VAL A 66 -31.91 24.45 48.25
C VAL A 66 -32.77 25.71 48.27
N LYS A 67 -32.77 26.52 47.20
CA LYS A 67 -33.64 27.69 47.06
C LYS A 67 -35.12 27.31 47.06
N ASP A 68 -35.49 26.24 46.35
CA ASP A 68 -36.85 25.70 46.35
C ASP A 68 -37.29 25.25 47.75
N LEU A 69 -36.43 24.52 48.47
CA LEU A 69 -36.71 24.08 49.84
C LEU A 69 -36.87 25.26 50.80
N LYS A 70 -36.04 26.30 50.67
CA LYS A 70 -36.14 27.54 51.43
C LYS A 70 -37.46 28.27 51.16
N ASN A 71 -37.89 28.35 49.89
CA ASN A 71 -39.16 28.96 49.51
C ASN A 71 -40.36 28.18 50.04
N LEU A 72 -40.32 26.84 49.98
CA LEU A 72 -41.36 25.97 50.54
C LEU A 72 -41.47 26.09 52.06
N LEU A 73 -40.34 26.26 52.74
CA LEU A 73 -40.30 26.42 54.19
C LEU A 73 -40.98 27.71 54.66
N ASN A 74 -41.00 28.76 53.83
CA ASN A 74 -41.67 30.02 54.12
C ASN A 74 -43.21 29.94 54.03
N GLN A 75 -43.77 28.91 53.40
CA GLN A 75 -45.22 28.69 53.31
C GLN A 75 -45.81 28.08 54.59
N ASP A 76 -47.15 28.08 54.69
CA ASP A 76 -47.90 27.33 55.71
C ASP A 76 -47.68 25.81 55.53
N ASP A 77 -47.52 25.09 56.66
CA ASP A 77 -47.10 23.68 56.72
C ASP A 77 -45.75 23.38 56.01
N GLY A 78 -44.88 24.37 55.87
CA GLY A 78 -43.64 24.30 55.10
C GLY A 78 -42.70 23.14 55.46
N VAL A 79 -42.66 22.72 56.75
CA VAL A 79 -41.79 21.61 57.20
C VAL A 79 -42.23 20.26 56.62
N LYS A 80 -43.55 20.00 56.50
CA LYS A 80 -44.07 18.76 55.91
C LYS A 80 -43.80 18.71 54.41
N LYS A 81 -44.04 19.83 53.71
CA LYS A 81 -43.76 19.97 52.27
C LYS A 81 -42.28 19.80 51.94
N VAL A 82 -41.39 20.32 52.78
CA VAL A 82 -39.93 20.13 52.65
C VAL A 82 -39.54 18.66 52.77
N MET A 83 -40.17 17.92 53.70
CA MET A 83 -39.88 16.50 53.90
C MET A 83 -40.27 15.63 52.70
N GLU A 84 -41.44 15.89 52.11
CA GLU A 84 -41.93 15.21 50.89
C GLU A 84 -41.05 15.52 49.67
N LYS A 85 -40.69 16.80 49.48
CA LYS A 85 -39.77 17.21 48.41
C LYS A 85 -38.37 16.63 48.57
N LEU A 86 -37.86 16.52 49.81
CA LEU A 86 -36.55 15.89 50.06
C LEU A 86 -36.52 14.43 49.59
N GLU A 87 -37.62 13.70 49.77
CA GLU A 87 -37.76 12.30 49.32
C GLU A 87 -37.76 12.19 47.80
N SER A 88 -38.43 13.13 47.11
CA SER A 88 -38.37 13.22 45.64
C SER A 88 -36.96 13.54 45.11
N TYR A 89 -36.20 14.39 45.81
CA TYR A 89 -34.84 14.72 45.41
C TYR A 89 -33.84 13.60 45.72
N GLN A 90 -34.11 12.76 46.74
CA GLN A 90 -33.30 11.58 47.05
C GLN A 90 -33.43 10.51 45.95
N SER A 91 -34.65 10.23 45.48
CA SER A 91 -34.88 9.25 44.41
C SER A 91 -34.33 9.74 43.06
N GLU A 92 -34.44 11.03 42.76
CA GLU A 92 -33.84 11.62 41.56
C GLU A 92 -32.29 11.61 41.59
N ALA A 93 -31.69 11.72 42.78
CA ALA A 93 -30.23 11.63 42.96
C ALA A 93 -29.68 10.21 42.78
N GLU A 94 -30.51 9.16 42.89
CA GLU A 94 -30.10 7.78 42.62
C GLU A 94 -29.88 7.50 41.12
N ALA A 95 -30.45 8.32 40.24
CA ALA A 95 -30.37 8.14 38.79
C ALA A 95 -29.12 8.79 38.15
N PHE A 96 -28.37 9.61 38.89
CA PHE A 96 -27.22 10.36 38.36
C PHE A 96 -25.90 9.78 38.86
N ASP A 97 -25.25 8.98 38.01
CA ASP A 97 -23.87 8.53 38.27
C ASP A 97 -22.90 9.71 38.26
N LEU A 98 -22.22 9.90 39.39
CA LEU A 98 -21.27 10.99 39.57
C LEU A 98 -19.95 10.66 38.86
N PRO A 99 -19.38 11.58 38.07
CA PRO A 99 -18.02 11.42 37.58
C PRO A 99 -17.05 11.36 38.77
N LYS A 100 -16.16 10.36 38.77
CA LYS A 100 -15.15 10.19 39.80
C LYS A 100 -14.25 11.44 39.85
N PRO A 101 -14.08 12.10 41.00
CA PRO A 101 -13.18 13.24 41.10
C PRO A 101 -11.74 12.79 40.83
N PRO A 102 -10.87 13.71 40.39
CA PRO A 102 -9.44 13.46 40.34
C PRO A 102 -8.94 13.04 41.74
N ALA A 103 -7.97 12.12 41.77
CA ALA A 103 -7.54 11.41 42.98
C ALA A 103 -7.30 12.35 44.18
N GLY A 104 -7.96 12.06 45.31
CA GLY A 104 -7.70 12.72 46.60
C GLY A 104 -8.81 13.61 47.16
N GLN A 105 -9.91 13.86 46.43
CA GLN A 105 -11.06 14.61 46.97
C GLN A 105 -12.15 13.68 47.52
N PRO A 106 -12.61 13.86 48.77
CA PRO A 106 -13.69 13.05 49.33
C PRO A 106 -14.98 13.26 48.53
N GLN A 107 -15.54 12.17 47.98
CA GLN A 107 -16.86 12.18 47.39
C GLN A 107 -17.90 12.26 48.52
N LEU A 108 -18.52 13.42 48.68
CA LEU A 108 -19.76 13.52 49.43
C LEU A 108 -20.90 13.26 48.44
N ASN A 109 -21.47 12.05 48.49
CA ASN A 109 -22.65 11.72 47.70
C ASN A 109 -23.81 12.63 48.11
N ILE A 110 -24.40 13.31 47.14
CA ILE A 110 -25.55 14.22 47.32
C ILE A 110 -26.71 13.47 48.03
N LYS A 111 -26.86 12.17 47.76
CA LYS A 111 -27.80 11.26 48.43
C LYS A 111 -27.58 11.21 49.94
N ASP A 112 -26.34 11.01 50.39
CA ASP A 112 -26.02 10.87 51.81
C ASP A 112 -26.23 12.19 52.55
N ILE A 113 -25.96 13.33 51.87
CA ILE A 113 -26.24 14.67 52.39
C ILE A 113 -27.75 14.87 52.60
N PHE A 114 -28.58 14.57 51.60
CA PHE A 114 -30.03 14.71 51.73
C PHE A 114 -30.62 13.70 52.73
N ALA A 115 -30.07 12.49 52.84
CA ALA A 115 -30.49 11.50 53.84
C ALA A 115 -30.21 11.98 55.27
N ALA A 116 -29.00 12.48 55.52
CA ALA A 116 -28.63 13.06 56.81
C ALA A 116 -29.46 14.30 57.16
N MET A 117 -29.85 15.10 56.16
CA MET A 117 -30.74 16.22 56.37
C MET A 117 -32.16 15.76 56.75
N LYS A 118 -32.69 14.72 56.10
CA LYS A 118 -34.01 14.14 56.44
C LYS A 118 -34.06 13.61 57.87
N THR A 119 -33.03 12.87 58.29
CA THR A 119 -32.97 12.33 59.66
C THR A 119 -32.89 13.43 60.71
N GLN A 120 -32.08 14.48 60.48
CA GLN A 120 -32.01 15.63 61.38
C GLN A 120 -33.33 16.38 61.53
N ILE A 121 -34.11 16.54 60.45
CA ILE A 121 -35.42 17.19 60.50
C ILE A 121 -36.41 16.33 61.31
N ALA A 122 -36.41 15.02 61.10
CA ALA A 122 -37.26 14.09 61.84
C ALA A 122 -36.92 14.07 63.35
N THR A 123 -35.64 14.07 63.71
CA THR A 123 -35.20 14.14 65.12
C THR A 123 -35.54 15.49 65.75
N GLY A 124 -35.38 16.60 65.01
CA GLY A 124 -35.70 17.94 65.48
C GLY A 124 -37.20 18.11 65.78
N LEU A 125 -38.07 17.54 64.95
CA LEU A 125 -39.52 17.51 65.17
C LEU A 125 -39.94 16.69 66.40
N ALA A 126 -39.15 15.66 66.77
CA ALA A 126 -39.42 14.85 67.95
C ALA A 126 -38.99 15.52 69.28
N GLN A 127 -38.02 16.43 69.23
CA GLN A 127 -37.39 17.03 70.41
C GLN A 127 -37.80 18.49 70.66
N THR A 128 -38.26 19.21 69.63
CA THR A 128 -38.39 20.69 69.67
C THR A 128 -39.71 21.15 69.04
N SER A 129 -40.20 22.35 69.42
CA SER A 129 -41.38 22.97 68.80
C SER A 129 -41.18 23.25 67.30
N SER A 130 -42.25 23.09 66.51
CA SER A 130 -42.26 23.23 65.05
C SER A 130 -41.69 24.57 64.55
N GLU A 131 -41.89 25.66 65.30
CA GLU A 131 -41.38 26.99 64.96
C GLU A 131 -39.86 27.12 65.11
N GLN A 132 -39.30 26.53 66.16
CA GLN A 132 -37.84 26.50 66.38
C GLN A 132 -37.14 25.61 65.36
N VAL A 133 -37.79 24.49 64.98
CA VAL A 133 -37.32 23.65 63.86
C VAL A 133 -37.34 24.45 62.55
N LYS A 134 -38.40 25.24 62.27
CA LYS A 134 -38.45 26.08 61.07
C LYS A 134 -37.32 27.13 61.03
N GLN A 135 -37.03 27.81 62.15
CA GLN A 135 -35.97 28.82 62.22
C GLN A 135 -34.57 28.22 62.02
N THR A 136 -34.26 27.12 62.70
CA THR A 136 -32.95 26.43 62.58
C THR A 136 -32.73 25.88 61.17
N LEU A 137 -33.78 25.42 60.52
CA LEU A 137 -33.75 24.86 59.16
C LEU A 137 -33.59 25.97 58.11
N LEU A 138 -34.21 27.14 58.31
CA LEU A 138 -33.97 28.34 57.50
C LEU A 138 -32.53 28.84 57.60
N GLU A 139 -31.97 28.89 58.82
CA GLU A 139 -30.59 29.33 59.03
C GLU A 139 -29.61 28.39 58.31
N ARG A 140 -29.83 27.07 58.44
CA ARG A 140 -29.02 26.08 57.73
C ARG A 140 -29.16 26.17 56.22
N PHE A 141 -30.36 26.35 55.68
CA PHE A 141 -30.53 26.55 54.24
C PHE A 141 -29.84 27.82 53.73
N CYS A 142 -29.84 28.91 54.50
CA CYS A 142 -29.08 30.11 54.15
C CYS A 142 -27.56 29.85 54.16
N GLN A 143 -27.07 29.10 55.16
CA GLN A 143 -25.66 28.72 55.22
C GLN A 143 -25.27 27.80 54.07
N THR A 144 -26.07 26.78 53.75
CA THR A 144 -25.80 25.86 52.63
C THR A 144 -25.92 26.56 51.28
N GLU A 145 -26.87 27.46 51.10
CA GLU A 145 -26.99 28.29 49.90
C GLU A 145 -25.72 29.14 49.72
N SER A 146 -25.23 29.78 50.79
CA SER A 146 -23.99 30.57 50.73
C SER A 146 -22.75 29.73 50.44
N THR A 147 -22.62 28.55 51.05
CA THR A 147 -21.46 27.68 50.81
C THR A 147 -21.48 27.10 49.40
N VAL A 148 -22.63 26.61 48.93
CA VAL A 148 -22.79 26.08 47.56
C VAL A 148 -22.59 27.18 46.51
N GLN A 149 -23.07 28.41 46.77
CA GLN A 149 -22.81 29.53 45.88
C GLN A 149 -21.30 29.81 45.78
N LYS A 150 -20.59 29.87 46.92
CA LYS A 150 -19.14 30.07 46.95
C LYS A 150 -18.39 28.94 46.24
N THR A 151 -18.82 27.69 46.37
CA THR A 151 -18.17 26.57 45.66
C THR A 151 -18.40 26.65 44.16
N VAL A 152 -19.60 27.02 43.71
CA VAL A 152 -19.90 27.25 42.29
C VAL A 152 -19.06 28.39 41.73
N ASP A 153 -18.98 29.51 42.45
CA ASP A 153 -18.21 30.68 42.01
C ASP A 153 -16.72 30.34 41.91
N ASN A 154 -16.15 29.69 42.94
CA ASN A 154 -14.76 29.24 42.93
C ASN A 154 -14.48 28.23 41.81
N ALA A 155 -15.35 27.24 41.61
CA ALA A 155 -15.22 26.24 40.54
C ALA A 155 -15.31 26.89 39.14
N SER A 156 -16.18 27.88 38.96
CA SER A 156 -16.31 28.60 37.69
C SER A 156 -15.08 29.45 37.39
N GLN A 157 -14.50 30.11 38.40
CA GLN A 157 -13.25 30.85 38.27
C GLN A 157 -12.06 29.92 37.98
N GLU A 158 -12.02 28.74 38.61
CA GLU A 158 -10.98 27.74 38.34
C GLU A 158 -11.09 27.19 36.91
N LEU A 159 -12.31 26.88 36.46
CA LEU A 159 -12.55 26.46 35.07
C LEU A 159 -12.08 27.52 34.08
N GLU A 160 -12.42 28.79 34.29
CA GLU A 160 -12.00 29.87 33.41
C GLU A 160 -10.47 30.05 33.40
N LYS A 161 -9.81 29.90 34.56
CA LYS A 161 -8.34 29.92 34.65
C LYS A 161 -7.71 28.78 33.86
N LEU A 162 -8.19 27.54 34.03
CA LEU A 162 -7.67 26.37 33.32
C LEU A 162 -7.92 26.45 31.81
N GLU A 163 -9.06 26.99 31.37
CA GLU A 163 -9.34 27.22 29.95
C GLU A 163 -8.43 28.32 29.35
N LYS A 164 -8.16 29.40 30.09
CA LYS A 164 -7.19 30.43 29.68
C LYS A 164 -5.78 29.85 29.55
N GLU A 165 -5.35 29.04 30.51
CA GLU A 165 -4.06 28.35 30.45
C GLU A 165 -3.96 27.39 29.26
N ALA A 166 -5.04 26.63 28.98
CA ALA A 166 -5.10 25.72 27.84
C ALA A 166 -5.01 26.47 26.50
N ARG A 167 -5.59 27.68 26.40
CA ARG A 167 -5.54 28.51 25.19
C ARG A 167 -4.27 29.37 25.08
N LYS A 168 -3.53 29.55 26.18
CA LYS A 168 -2.31 30.37 26.22
C LYS A 168 -1.20 29.82 25.32
N LYS A 169 -1.07 28.49 25.26
CA LYS A 169 -0.05 27.79 24.46
C LYS A 169 -0.68 27.25 23.17
N LEU A 170 -0.03 27.49 22.04
CA LEU A 170 -0.41 26.91 20.76
C LEU A 170 0.18 25.50 20.65
N THR A 171 -0.68 24.49 20.68
CA THR A 171 -0.31 23.07 20.58
C THR A 171 -0.87 22.48 19.29
N SER A 172 -0.40 21.30 18.89
CA SER A 172 -0.92 20.58 17.72
C SER A 172 -2.44 20.35 17.78
N GLU A 173 -3.00 20.15 18.97
CA GLU A 173 -4.45 19.96 19.17
C GLU A 173 -5.27 21.23 18.92
N ASN A 174 -4.73 22.42 19.22
CA ASN A 174 -5.42 23.71 19.03
C ASN A 174 -5.06 24.38 17.70
N MET A 175 -3.90 24.04 17.12
CA MET A 175 -3.42 24.64 15.89
C MET A 175 -4.25 24.21 14.66
N PHE A 176 -4.75 22.97 14.67
CA PHE A 176 -5.56 22.44 13.58
C PHE A 176 -7.00 22.22 14.04
N THR A 177 -7.91 23.05 13.53
CA THR A 177 -9.35 22.97 13.85
C THR A 177 -10.02 21.74 13.23
N SER A 178 -9.37 21.05 12.30
CA SER A 178 -9.76 19.74 11.77
C SER A 178 -8.62 19.12 10.95
N GLU A 179 -8.44 17.81 11.04
CA GLU A 179 -7.64 17.05 10.07
C GLU A 179 -8.39 17.05 8.74
N LYS A 180 -8.08 18.00 7.85
CA LYS A 180 -8.85 18.24 6.62
C LYS A 180 -8.75 17.10 5.59
N SER A 181 -7.70 16.28 5.66
CA SER A 181 -7.54 15.11 4.80
C SER A 181 -6.45 14.17 5.33
N SER A 182 -6.79 12.88 5.41
CA SER A 182 -5.85 11.77 5.60
C SER A 182 -6.10 10.77 4.47
N LYS A 183 -5.09 10.51 3.62
CA LYS A 183 -5.20 9.55 2.52
C LYS A 183 -3.98 8.65 2.50
N THR A 184 -4.14 7.43 2.97
CA THR A 184 -3.12 6.39 2.87
C THR A 184 -3.36 5.59 1.59
N ILE A 185 -2.42 5.63 0.66
CA ILE A 185 -2.45 4.83 -0.57
C ILE A 185 -1.41 3.73 -0.42
N LEU A 186 -1.89 2.50 -0.19
CA LEU A 186 -1.05 1.31 -0.20
C LEU A 186 -1.08 0.72 -1.60
N ASN A 187 0.05 0.79 -2.32
CA ASN A 187 0.17 0.22 -3.65
C ASN A 187 0.32 -1.32 -3.54
N LYS A 188 -0.80 -2.02 -3.36
CA LYS A 188 -0.82 -3.49 -3.35
C LYS A 188 -0.82 -4.00 -4.79
N PRO A 189 0.01 -4.99 -5.15
CA PRO A 189 -0.07 -5.63 -6.46
C PRO A 189 -1.48 -6.24 -6.64
N LYS A 190 -2.07 -6.06 -7.82
CA LYS A 190 -3.40 -6.59 -8.14
C LYS A 190 -3.41 -8.11 -7.93
N PRO A 191 -4.38 -8.68 -7.20
CA PRO A 191 -4.54 -10.13 -7.12
C PRO A 191 -4.93 -10.65 -8.51
N LEU A 192 -4.23 -11.69 -8.99
CA LEU A 192 -4.62 -12.42 -10.21
C LEU A 192 -6.04 -12.96 -10.00
N SER A 193 -6.97 -12.53 -10.86
CA SER A 193 -8.35 -13.00 -10.88
C SER A 193 -8.38 -14.50 -11.23
N SER A 194 -8.96 -15.29 -10.34
CA SER A 194 -9.19 -16.73 -10.49
C SER A 194 -10.27 -17.07 -11.52
N ASN A 195 -9.95 -18.04 -12.38
CA ASN A 195 -10.80 -18.98 -13.13
C ASN A 195 -11.97 -18.47 -13.99
N LYS A 196 -11.77 -18.50 -15.31
CA LYS A 196 -12.83 -18.71 -16.31
C LYS A 196 -12.65 -20.09 -16.93
N LYS A 197 -13.69 -20.93 -16.89
CA LYS A 197 -13.72 -22.29 -17.45
C LYS A 197 -13.53 -22.24 -18.98
N THR A 198 -12.53 -22.96 -19.50
CA THR A 198 -12.36 -23.27 -20.92
C THR A 198 -13.00 -24.63 -21.24
N THR A 199 -13.83 -24.65 -22.29
CA THR A 199 -14.37 -25.84 -22.96
C THR A 199 -13.41 -26.23 -24.09
N GLU A 200 -12.95 -27.48 -24.08
CA GLU A 200 -12.05 -28.07 -25.08
C GLU A 200 -12.73 -28.21 -26.46
N LYS A 201 -12.04 -27.83 -27.53
CA LYS A 201 -12.30 -28.29 -28.91
C LYS A 201 -11.04 -28.98 -29.41
N THR A 202 -11.18 -30.23 -29.85
CA THR A 202 -10.13 -31.02 -30.49
C THR A 202 -10.09 -30.69 -31.99
N THR A 203 -8.95 -30.25 -32.52
CA THR A 203 -8.66 -30.23 -33.95
C THR A 203 -7.87 -31.49 -34.32
N VAL A 204 -8.41 -32.25 -35.27
CA VAL A 204 -7.76 -33.41 -35.87
C VAL A 204 -6.85 -32.89 -36.97
N ILE A 205 -5.55 -33.14 -36.87
CA ILE A 205 -4.56 -32.81 -37.91
C ILE A 205 -4.48 -34.02 -38.83
N GLU A 206 -5.00 -33.92 -40.06
CA GLU A 206 -4.76 -34.92 -41.11
C GLU A 206 -3.47 -34.58 -41.85
N THR A 207 -2.40 -35.34 -41.58
CA THR A 207 -1.12 -35.22 -42.29
C THR A 207 -1.10 -36.04 -43.58
N LEU A 208 -0.79 -35.39 -44.70
CA LEU A 208 -0.77 -35.95 -46.07
C LEU A 208 0.56 -36.68 -46.41
N ASN A 209 1.01 -37.61 -45.55
CA ASN A 209 1.93 -38.73 -45.85
C ASN A 209 2.33 -39.44 -44.54
N PRO A 210 1.70 -40.57 -44.16
CA PRO A 210 1.91 -41.18 -42.84
C PRO A 210 3.21 -41.99 -42.67
N ASN A 211 4.06 -42.16 -43.70
CA ASN A 211 5.15 -43.15 -43.68
C ASN A 211 6.57 -42.62 -43.95
N THR A 212 6.84 -41.32 -43.81
CA THR A 212 8.23 -40.84 -43.71
C THR A 212 8.68 -40.85 -42.27
N ALA A 213 9.40 -41.90 -41.87
CA ALA A 213 10.09 -41.98 -40.59
C ALA A 213 11.23 -40.94 -40.56
N MET A 214 11.00 -39.80 -39.91
CA MET A 214 12.10 -38.93 -39.50
C MET A 214 12.93 -39.68 -38.46
N LYS A 215 14.24 -39.68 -38.69
CA LYS A 215 15.24 -40.31 -37.82
C LYS A 215 15.22 -39.58 -36.48
N ASP A 216 14.91 -40.34 -35.44
CA ASP A 216 14.88 -39.88 -34.05
C ASP A 216 16.24 -39.29 -33.65
N LEU A 217 16.26 -37.99 -33.36
CA LEU A 217 17.36 -37.27 -32.73
C LEU A 217 16.90 -36.90 -31.32
N THR A 218 16.72 -37.91 -30.48
CA THR A 218 16.58 -37.76 -29.04
C THR A 218 17.92 -37.27 -28.48
N LEU A 219 17.96 -35.99 -28.08
CA LEU A 219 18.93 -35.50 -27.12
C LEU A 219 18.34 -35.70 -25.73
N ASP A 220 18.85 -36.70 -25.02
CA ASP A 220 18.77 -36.75 -23.56
C ASP A 220 19.55 -35.56 -23.01
N ASP A 221 18.86 -34.55 -22.47
CA ASP A 221 19.39 -33.84 -21.33
C ASP A 221 18.27 -33.36 -20.40
N LYS A 222 18.42 -33.72 -19.13
CA LYS A 222 17.51 -33.36 -18.04
C LYS A 222 17.48 -31.86 -17.85
N MET A 223 16.39 -31.22 -18.29
CA MET A 223 15.93 -29.97 -17.71
C MET A 223 14.47 -30.14 -17.31
N THR A 224 14.21 -29.96 -16.02
CA THR A 224 12.89 -30.00 -15.41
C THR A 224 11.93 -29.04 -16.10
N SER A 225 11.00 -29.59 -16.89
CA SER A 225 9.85 -28.87 -17.44
C SER A 225 8.87 -28.55 -16.31
N LEU A 226 8.86 -27.29 -15.88
CA LEU A 226 7.64 -26.69 -15.35
C LEU A 226 6.76 -26.35 -16.55
N THR A 227 5.58 -26.93 -16.55
CA THR A 227 4.51 -26.73 -17.51
C THR A 227 4.11 -25.26 -17.58
N ASN A 228 4.44 -24.58 -18.67
CA ASN A 228 3.70 -23.40 -19.10
C ASN A 228 2.70 -23.84 -20.15
N LYS A 229 1.43 -23.54 -19.88
CA LYS A 229 0.35 -23.62 -20.85
C LYS A 229 0.63 -22.59 -21.94
N GLU A 230 0.62 -23.04 -23.18
CA GLU A 230 0.49 -22.19 -24.34
C GLU A 230 -0.87 -21.51 -24.26
N ASP A 231 -0.87 -20.19 -24.02
CA ASP A 231 -1.99 -19.33 -24.39
C ASP A 231 -1.86 -19.15 -25.91
N ASP A 232 -2.74 -19.85 -26.61
CA ASP A 232 -3.02 -19.71 -28.04
C ASP A 232 -3.78 -18.38 -28.23
N ASP A 233 -3.02 -17.29 -28.29
CA ASP A 233 -3.49 -16.04 -28.89
C ASP A 233 -3.18 -16.13 -30.39
N ASP A 234 -4.24 -16.12 -31.22
CA ASP A 234 -4.23 -15.81 -32.65
C ASP A 234 -3.53 -14.46 -32.90
N ALA A 235 -2.21 -14.45 -32.83
CA ALA A 235 -1.37 -13.54 -33.58
C ALA A 235 -0.80 -14.39 -34.70
N ASP A 236 -1.09 -13.97 -35.93
CA ASP A 236 -0.45 -14.45 -37.14
C ASP A 236 1.05 -14.71 -36.88
N GLU A 237 1.67 -15.62 -37.64
CA GLU A 237 3.13 -15.72 -37.78
C GLU A 237 3.70 -14.40 -38.33
N GLU A 238 3.56 -13.31 -37.58
CA GLU A 238 4.20 -12.03 -37.82
C GLU A 238 5.66 -12.23 -37.46
N ASP A 239 6.50 -12.04 -38.47
CA ASP A 239 7.94 -11.91 -38.34
C ASP A 239 8.29 -11.22 -37.02
N VAL A 240 9.28 -11.79 -36.33
CA VAL A 240 9.78 -11.35 -35.02
C VAL A 240 10.49 -9.99 -35.19
N ASP A 241 9.74 -8.96 -35.52
CA ASP A 241 10.25 -7.65 -35.85
C ASP A 241 10.72 -6.97 -34.57
N LEU A 242 12.00 -6.59 -34.59
CA LEU A 242 12.68 -5.98 -33.48
C LEU A 242 12.00 -4.65 -33.15
N THR A 243 11.39 -4.55 -31.96
CA THR A 243 10.79 -3.29 -31.48
C THR A 243 11.85 -2.18 -31.52
N PRO A 244 11.50 -0.91 -31.85
CA PRO A 244 12.49 0.17 -31.97
C PRO A 244 13.41 0.31 -30.74
N ASP A 245 12.87 0.10 -29.55
CA ASP A 245 13.63 0.13 -28.29
C ASP A 245 14.60 -1.07 -28.16
N ALA A 246 14.19 -2.26 -28.61
CA ALA A 246 15.05 -3.44 -28.65
C ALA A 246 16.20 -3.28 -29.67
N ALA A 247 15.95 -2.59 -30.78
CA ALA A 247 16.96 -2.28 -31.80
C ALA A 247 18.00 -1.25 -31.34
N VAL A 248 17.62 -0.36 -30.41
CA VAL A 248 18.58 0.55 -29.75
C VAL A 248 19.39 -0.23 -28.72
N PHE A 249 18.74 -1.10 -27.94
CA PHE A 249 19.40 -1.94 -26.95
C PHE A 249 20.42 -2.91 -27.57
N SER A 250 20.11 -3.51 -28.73
CA SER A 250 20.99 -4.44 -29.45
C SER A 250 22.33 -3.83 -29.87
N LYS A 251 22.40 -2.50 -29.99
CA LYS A 251 23.59 -1.74 -30.42
C LYS A 251 24.47 -1.28 -29.25
N LEU A 252 23.98 -1.37 -28.02
CA LEU A 252 24.75 -0.98 -26.83
C LEU A 252 25.90 -1.98 -26.61
N LYS A 253 27.11 -1.47 -26.33
CA LYS A 253 28.30 -2.32 -26.15
C LYS A 253 28.73 -2.44 -24.69
N THR A 254 28.44 -1.44 -23.87
CA THR A 254 28.88 -1.40 -22.48
C THR A 254 27.77 -1.81 -21.52
N PHE A 255 28.12 -2.57 -20.48
CA PHE A 255 27.17 -2.96 -19.44
C PHE A 255 26.59 -1.76 -18.68
N GLU A 256 27.34 -0.66 -18.55
CA GLU A 256 26.83 0.55 -17.91
C GLU A 256 25.72 1.23 -18.73
N GLU A 257 25.87 1.28 -20.05
CA GLU A 257 24.84 1.80 -20.95
C GLU A 257 23.62 0.89 -20.96
N SER A 258 23.82 -0.43 -21.07
CA SER A 258 22.73 -1.41 -20.98
C SER A 258 21.98 -1.29 -19.65
N HIS A 259 22.67 -1.11 -18.52
CA HIS A 259 22.04 -0.91 -17.22
C HIS A 259 21.19 0.36 -17.17
N LYS A 260 21.74 1.50 -17.61
CA LYS A 260 21.01 2.77 -17.66
C LYS A 260 19.80 2.70 -18.59
N TYR A 261 19.90 1.96 -19.69
CA TYR A 261 18.82 1.80 -20.65
C TYR A 261 17.69 0.93 -20.09
N LEU A 262 18.02 -0.20 -19.45
CA LEU A 262 17.02 -1.09 -18.83
C LEU A 262 16.30 -0.46 -17.64
N LEU A 263 16.94 0.45 -16.90
CA LEU A 263 16.27 1.23 -15.86
C LEU A 263 15.22 2.19 -16.42
N LYS A 264 15.40 2.68 -17.66
CA LYS A 264 14.45 3.57 -18.35
C LYS A 264 13.38 2.80 -19.12
N HIS A 265 13.70 1.60 -19.61
CA HIS A 265 12.80 0.76 -20.39
C HIS A 265 12.62 -0.63 -19.72
N PRO A 266 11.87 -0.73 -18.60
CA PRO A 266 11.61 -2.02 -17.94
C PRO A 266 10.78 -2.98 -18.80
N GLU A 267 10.06 -2.47 -19.81
CA GLU A 267 9.22 -3.24 -20.73
C GLU A 267 10.02 -4.24 -21.58
N LEU A 268 11.33 -3.98 -21.76
CA LEU A 268 12.24 -4.86 -22.50
C LEU A 268 12.58 -6.16 -21.74
N LEU A 269 12.25 -6.26 -20.45
CA LEU A 269 12.53 -7.44 -19.62
C LEU A 269 11.49 -8.56 -19.83
N THR A 270 11.22 -8.89 -21.09
CA THR A 270 10.27 -9.94 -21.50
C THR A 270 11.01 -10.99 -22.33
N GLU A 271 10.70 -12.28 -22.14
CA GLU A 271 11.34 -13.39 -22.88
C GLU A 271 11.20 -13.23 -24.40
N LYS A 272 10.06 -12.70 -24.87
CA LYS A 272 9.83 -12.37 -26.29
C LYS A 272 10.90 -11.43 -26.87
N VAL A 273 11.37 -10.47 -26.09
CA VAL A 273 12.39 -9.48 -26.53
C VAL A 273 13.78 -10.13 -26.58
N SER A 274 14.10 -11.02 -25.64
CA SER A 274 15.36 -11.78 -25.72
C SER A 274 15.39 -12.71 -26.95
N ASP A 275 14.26 -13.33 -27.30
CA ASP A 275 14.17 -14.22 -28.46
C ASP A 275 14.24 -13.44 -29.78
N SER A 276 13.59 -12.25 -29.85
CA SER A 276 13.72 -11.33 -30.99
C SER A 276 15.16 -10.87 -31.22
N LEU A 277 15.89 -10.54 -30.17
CA LEU A 277 17.32 -10.21 -30.27
C LEU A 277 18.18 -11.39 -30.73
N LEU A 278 17.80 -12.62 -30.36
CA LEU A 278 18.49 -13.82 -30.83
C LEU A 278 18.19 -14.06 -32.32
N GLY A 279 16.95 -13.85 -32.77
CA GLY A 279 16.58 -13.89 -34.18
C GLY A 279 17.35 -12.86 -35.02
N GLU A 280 17.48 -11.64 -34.52
CA GLU A 280 18.32 -10.60 -35.14
C GLU A 280 19.79 -11.00 -35.21
N ALA A 281 20.31 -11.69 -34.18
CA ALA A 281 21.68 -12.22 -34.20
C ALA A 281 21.89 -13.25 -35.31
N PHE A 282 20.90 -14.13 -35.55
CA PHE A 282 20.92 -15.09 -36.66
C PHE A 282 20.93 -14.38 -38.01
N THR A 283 20.04 -13.40 -38.20
CA THR A 283 19.95 -12.61 -39.44
C THR A 283 21.23 -11.82 -39.71
N ALA A 284 21.80 -11.19 -38.68
CA ALA A 284 23.07 -10.47 -38.78
C ALA A 284 24.25 -11.39 -39.14
N GLN A 285 24.27 -12.60 -38.58
CA GLN A 285 25.31 -13.59 -38.90
C GLN A 285 25.21 -14.08 -40.35
N LEU A 286 23.99 -14.27 -40.88
CA LEU A 286 23.77 -14.60 -42.30
C LEU A 286 24.21 -13.47 -43.24
N LYS A 287 24.08 -12.21 -42.81
CA LYS A 287 24.58 -11.02 -43.54
C LYS A 287 26.11 -10.84 -43.45
N GLY A 288 26.80 -11.62 -42.62
CA GLY A 288 28.25 -11.52 -42.39
C GLY A 288 28.67 -10.47 -41.36
N GLU A 289 27.73 -9.90 -40.60
CA GLU A 289 27.99 -8.88 -39.57
C GLU A 289 28.32 -9.54 -38.21
N GLU A 290 29.47 -10.19 -38.11
CA GLU A 290 29.84 -11.01 -36.95
C GLU A 290 29.89 -10.23 -35.61
N GLU A 291 30.41 -9.00 -35.63
CA GLU A 291 30.51 -8.17 -34.42
C GLU A 291 29.13 -7.77 -33.88
N TYR A 292 28.21 -7.42 -34.77
CA TYR A 292 26.85 -7.03 -34.40
C TYR A 292 26.06 -8.25 -33.93
N ALA A 293 26.17 -9.38 -34.64
CA ALA A 293 25.57 -10.64 -34.24
C ALA A 293 25.98 -11.06 -32.82
N ARG A 294 27.29 -10.99 -32.50
CA ARG A 294 27.78 -11.29 -31.14
C ARG A 294 27.23 -10.32 -30.10
N ASN A 295 27.10 -9.03 -30.44
CA ASN A 295 26.53 -8.04 -29.53
C ASN A 295 25.04 -8.30 -29.25
N CYS A 296 24.26 -8.68 -30.27
CA CYS A 296 22.86 -9.08 -30.09
C CYS A 296 22.73 -10.28 -29.14
N VAL A 297 23.63 -11.26 -29.23
CA VAL A 297 23.69 -12.40 -28.28
C VAL A 297 24.03 -11.95 -26.87
N VAL A 298 24.99 -11.04 -26.69
CA VAL A 298 25.30 -10.47 -25.35
C VAL A 298 24.06 -9.84 -24.75
N GLN A 299 23.36 -8.99 -25.50
CA GLN A 299 22.20 -8.26 -25.01
C GLN A 299 20.99 -9.18 -24.76
N SER A 300 20.78 -10.23 -25.58
CA SER A 300 19.71 -11.21 -25.32
C SER A 300 19.94 -12.00 -24.03
N VAL A 301 21.18 -12.43 -23.79
CA VAL A 301 21.56 -13.17 -22.56
C VAL A 301 21.48 -12.29 -21.31
N VAL A 302 21.80 -11.00 -21.42
CA VAL A 302 21.58 -10.02 -20.33
C VAL A 302 20.11 -9.99 -19.92
N LEU A 303 19.19 -9.88 -20.88
CA LEU A 303 17.74 -9.87 -20.59
C LEU A 303 17.29 -11.19 -19.95
N GLN A 304 17.74 -12.32 -20.48
CA GLN A 304 17.41 -13.64 -19.95
C GLN A 304 17.82 -13.79 -18.48
N HIS A 305 19.05 -13.41 -18.13
CA HIS A 305 19.50 -13.45 -16.74
C HIS A 305 18.77 -12.44 -15.84
N CYS A 306 18.51 -11.22 -16.35
CA CYS A 306 17.74 -10.23 -15.60
C CYS A 306 16.31 -10.73 -15.28
N GLY A 307 15.66 -11.45 -16.20
CA GLY A 307 14.37 -12.10 -15.98
C GLY A 307 14.42 -13.21 -14.93
N GLN A 308 15.43 -14.07 -14.98
CA GLN A 308 15.63 -15.17 -14.01
C GLN A 308 15.88 -14.68 -12.58
N LEU A 309 16.46 -13.49 -12.39
CA LEU A 309 16.80 -12.93 -11.07
C LEU A 309 15.60 -12.24 -10.37
N GLY A 310 14.42 -12.19 -10.99
CA GLY A 310 13.17 -11.71 -10.38
C GLY A 310 13.04 -10.18 -10.32
N ARG A 311 12.24 -9.68 -9.36
CA ARG A 311 11.74 -8.29 -9.34
C ARG A 311 12.81 -7.19 -9.32
N ASN A 312 14.00 -7.47 -8.78
CA ASN A 312 15.16 -6.55 -8.79
C ASN A 312 16.30 -7.12 -9.65
N GLY A 313 15.98 -7.96 -10.65
CA GLY A 313 16.96 -8.77 -11.35
C GLY A 313 18.00 -7.97 -12.12
N VAL A 314 17.62 -6.83 -12.69
CA VAL A 314 18.52 -5.89 -13.37
C VAL A 314 19.64 -5.43 -12.45
N GLU A 315 19.29 -4.87 -11.29
CA GLU A 315 20.30 -4.31 -10.37
C GLU A 315 21.21 -5.40 -9.80
N ILE A 316 20.67 -6.58 -9.51
CA ILE A 316 21.43 -7.72 -9.00
C ILE A 316 22.39 -8.26 -10.07
N PHE A 317 21.95 -8.37 -11.32
CA PHE A 317 22.79 -8.81 -12.43
C PHE A 317 23.98 -7.87 -12.62
N PHE A 318 23.72 -6.57 -12.77
CA PHE A 318 24.79 -5.59 -13.02
C PHE A 318 25.74 -5.44 -11.83
N LYS A 319 25.27 -5.59 -10.58
CA LYS A 319 26.15 -5.66 -9.41
C LYS A 319 27.06 -6.89 -9.43
N LYS A 320 26.55 -8.05 -9.85
CA LYS A 320 27.32 -9.30 -9.93
C LYS A 320 28.33 -9.29 -11.06
N ILE A 321 27.96 -8.78 -12.25
CA ILE A 321 28.86 -8.78 -13.42
C ILE A 321 29.97 -7.74 -13.29
N ASN A 322 29.73 -6.65 -12.55
CA ASN A 322 30.72 -5.61 -12.26
C ASN A 322 31.50 -5.88 -10.94
N ALA A 323 31.26 -7.01 -10.27
CA ALA A 323 31.98 -7.36 -9.05
C ALA A 323 33.46 -7.68 -9.35
N GLN A 324 34.36 -7.30 -8.44
CA GLN A 324 35.81 -7.47 -8.60
C GLN A 324 36.27 -8.93 -8.69
N ASP A 325 35.44 -9.88 -8.26
CA ASP A 325 35.74 -11.32 -8.24
C ASP A 325 35.88 -11.91 -9.66
N GLY A 326 35.34 -11.23 -10.70
CA GLY A 326 35.54 -11.57 -12.11
C GLY A 326 34.98 -12.93 -12.58
N LEU A 327 34.60 -13.82 -11.66
CA LEU A 327 34.09 -15.16 -11.97
C LEU A 327 32.76 -15.10 -12.72
N ALA A 328 31.81 -14.25 -12.26
CA ALA A 328 30.52 -14.06 -12.91
C ALA A 328 30.67 -13.51 -14.33
N HIS A 329 31.63 -12.60 -14.54
CA HIS A 329 31.95 -12.04 -15.84
C HIS A 329 32.49 -13.13 -16.79
N LYS A 330 33.43 -13.96 -16.33
CA LYS A 330 33.99 -15.07 -17.12
C LYS A 330 32.92 -16.09 -17.52
N MET A 331 32.14 -16.59 -16.56
CA MET A 331 31.07 -17.56 -16.81
C MET A 331 30.02 -17.02 -17.79
N PHE A 332 29.69 -15.73 -17.67
CA PHE A 332 28.78 -15.06 -18.59
C PHE A 332 29.31 -15.06 -20.03
N PHE A 333 30.57 -14.64 -20.25
CA PHE A 333 31.14 -14.60 -21.59
C PHE A 333 31.40 -15.99 -22.18
N GLU A 334 31.78 -16.98 -21.36
CA GLU A 334 31.90 -18.38 -21.80
C GLU A 334 30.56 -18.91 -22.33
N TYR A 335 29.45 -18.57 -21.67
CA TYR A 335 28.11 -18.94 -22.13
C TYR A 335 27.72 -18.20 -23.43
N VAL A 336 27.96 -16.89 -23.50
CA VAL A 336 27.72 -16.09 -24.71
C VAL A 336 28.50 -16.64 -25.90
N ASP A 337 29.78 -16.98 -25.71
CA ASP A 337 30.63 -17.51 -26.78
C ASP A 337 30.16 -18.90 -27.23
N SER A 338 29.73 -19.76 -26.29
CA SER A 338 29.12 -21.05 -26.61
C SER A 338 27.86 -20.90 -27.47
N LEU A 339 26.95 -19.98 -27.09
CA LEU A 339 25.73 -19.69 -27.84
C LEU A 339 26.04 -19.10 -29.22
N TYR A 340 26.93 -18.11 -29.29
CA TYR A 340 27.32 -17.50 -30.56
C TYR A 340 27.97 -18.52 -31.51
N ASN A 341 28.80 -19.43 -31.00
CA ASN A 341 29.38 -20.51 -31.80
C ASN A 341 28.32 -21.46 -32.35
N ARG A 342 27.25 -21.74 -31.61
CA ARG A 342 26.12 -22.55 -32.08
C ARG A 342 25.36 -21.84 -33.20
N ILE A 343 25.09 -20.54 -33.06
CA ILE A 343 24.47 -19.71 -34.10
C ILE A 343 25.32 -19.73 -35.36
N LYS A 344 26.64 -19.49 -35.22
CA LYS A 344 27.59 -19.50 -36.33
C LYS A 344 27.59 -20.83 -37.09
N LYS A 345 27.64 -21.97 -36.38
CA LYS A 345 27.56 -23.31 -37.00
C LYS A 345 26.27 -23.50 -37.79
N ARG A 346 25.12 -23.18 -37.18
CA ARG A 346 23.82 -23.30 -37.83
C ARG A 346 23.69 -22.41 -39.07
N CYS A 347 24.18 -21.17 -39.01
CA CYS A 347 24.22 -20.28 -40.17
C CYS A 347 25.12 -20.85 -41.29
N THR A 348 26.28 -21.42 -40.96
CA THR A 348 27.15 -22.04 -41.98
C THR A 348 26.53 -23.27 -42.63
N GLU A 349 25.82 -24.10 -41.86
CA GLU A 349 25.08 -25.26 -42.36
C GLU A 349 23.93 -24.82 -43.28
N MET A 350 23.15 -23.81 -42.88
CA MET A 350 22.07 -23.26 -43.70
C MET A 350 22.57 -22.68 -45.04
N ILE A 351 23.69 -21.96 -45.04
CA ILE A 351 24.29 -21.44 -46.28
C ILE A 351 24.74 -22.60 -47.18
N ALA A 352 25.33 -23.65 -46.60
CA ALA A 352 25.74 -24.85 -47.35
C ALA A 352 24.53 -25.61 -47.93
N GLU A 353 23.45 -25.75 -47.17
CA GLU A 353 22.19 -26.36 -47.62
C GLU A 353 21.53 -25.57 -48.76
N GLN A 354 21.43 -24.24 -48.62
CA GLN A 354 20.89 -23.37 -49.68
C GLN A 354 21.73 -23.44 -50.96
N SER A 355 23.06 -23.52 -50.84
CA SER A 355 23.94 -23.70 -51.99
C SER A 355 23.80 -25.09 -52.65
N SER A 356 23.47 -26.12 -51.87
CA SER A 356 23.27 -27.49 -52.36
C SER A 356 21.90 -27.70 -52.99
N GLN A 357 20.85 -27.05 -52.46
CA GLN A 357 19.50 -27.08 -53.04
C GLN A 357 19.42 -26.41 -54.42
N ASN A 358 20.22 -25.38 -54.67
CA ASN A 358 20.33 -24.77 -56.01
C ASN A 358 20.88 -25.70 -57.10
N GLN A 359 21.41 -26.89 -56.75
CA GLN A 359 21.83 -27.90 -57.74
C GLN A 359 20.73 -28.93 -58.08
N VAL A 360 19.61 -28.95 -57.36
CA VAL A 360 18.46 -29.81 -57.68
C VAL A 360 17.35 -28.91 -58.22
N GLU A 361 17.35 -28.69 -59.54
CA GLU A 361 16.28 -27.95 -60.24
C GLU A 361 14.94 -28.67 -60.05
N THR A 362 14.15 -28.26 -59.05
CA THR A 362 12.73 -28.63 -58.97
C THR A 362 11.96 -27.73 -59.94
N ILE A 363 11.48 -28.30 -61.04
CA ILE A 363 10.60 -27.62 -61.99
C ILE A 363 9.27 -27.33 -61.27
N GLN A 364 9.06 -26.08 -60.87
CA GLN A 364 7.80 -25.61 -60.30
C GLN A 364 6.87 -25.20 -61.45
N LEU A 365 5.85 -26.01 -61.75
CA LEU A 365 4.83 -25.68 -62.76
C LEU A 365 3.92 -24.56 -62.22
N GLN A 366 4.12 -23.33 -62.68
CA GLN A 366 3.17 -22.22 -62.45
C GLN A 366 1.92 -22.40 -63.34
N PRO A 367 0.70 -22.32 -62.79
CA PRO A 367 -0.51 -22.29 -63.60
C PRO A 367 -0.60 -20.92 -64.31
N MET A 368 -0.36 -20.88 -65.62
CA MET A 368 -0.69 -19.71 -66.44
C MET A 368 -2.19 -19.71 -66.75
N GLY A 369 -2.82 -18.52 -66.68
CA GLY A 369 -4.27 -18.34 -66.67
C GLY A 369 -5.05 -18.91 -67.87
N ASP A 370 -6.34 -19.14 -67.63
CA ASP A 370 -7.32 -19.76 -68.53
C ASP A 370 -7.31 -19.15 -69.95
N GLY A 371 -6.68 -19.86 -70.90
CA GLY A 371 -6.76 -19.51 -72.32
C GLY A 371 -5.59 -19.99 -73.21
N SER A 372 -4.45 -20.41 -72.64
CA SER A 372 -3.35 -20.96 -73.44
C SER A 372 -3.50 -22.46 -73.66
N GLN A 373 -3.68 -22.88 -74.91
CA GLN A 373 -3.80 -24.29 -75.29
C GLN A 373 -2.45 -25.02 -75.13
N LEU A 374 -2.37 -25.89 -74.13
CA LEU A 374 -1.19 -26.71 -73.83
C LEU A 374 -0.88 -27.63 -75.04
N THR A 375 0.18 -27.32 -75.79
CA THR A 375 0.58 -28.14 -76.95
C THR A 375 1.70 -29.08 -76.52
N ILE A 376 1.33 -30.31 -76.14
CA ILE A 376 2.29 -31.36 -75.80
C ILE A 376 2.83 -31.95 -77.12
N ARG A 377 4.13 -31.79 -77.39
CA ARG A 377 4.80 -32.50 -78.49
C ARG A 377 5.30 -33.85 -77.98
N VAL A 378 4.76 -34.94 -78.52
CA VAL A 378 5.25 -36.29 -78.27
C VAL A 378 6.58 -36.48 -79.02
N PRO A 379 7.66 -36.95 -78.36
CA PRO A 379 8.96 -37.17 -79.00
C PRO A 379 8.86 -38.16 -80.17
N GLN A 380 9.58 -37.90 -81.25
CA GLN A 380 9.73 -38.82 -82.39
C GLN A 380 10.80 -39.88 -82.08
N PRO A 381 10.75 -41.07 -82.68
CA PRO A 381 11.72 -42.16 -82.43
C PRO A 381 13.17 -41.84 -82.84
N GLU A 382 13.40 -40.71 -83.50
CA GLU A 382 14.74 -40.22 -83.86
C GLU A 382 15.46 -39.58 -82.66
N ASP A 383 14.73 -39.13 -81.63
CA ASP A 383 15.31 -38.60 -80.38
C ASP A 383 15.37 -39.71 -79.31
N GLU A 384 16.41 -40.56 -79.39
CA GLU A 384 16.54 -41.80 -78.60
C GLU A 384 16.40 -41.60 -77.08
N GLN A 385 16.92 -40.51 -76.52
CA GLN A 385 16.90 -40.27 -75.07
C GLN A 385 15.52 -39.83 -74.55
N ALA A 386 14.82 -38.98 -75.31
CA ALA A 386 13.50 -38.51 -74.92
C ALA A 386 12.41 -39.58 -75.17
N TYR A 387 12.56 -40.35 -76.24
CA TYR A 387 11.61 -41.42 -76.59
C TYR A 387 11.69 -42.62 -75.64
N THR A 388 12.89 -43.01 -75.21
CA THR A 388 13.08 -44.09 -74.22
C THR A 388 12.49 -43.71 -72.85
N ALA A 389 12.69 -42.47 -72.41
CA ALA A 389 12.06 -41.98 -71.18
C ALA A 389 10.52 -41.91 -71.29
N PHE A 390 9.99 -41.47 -72.44
CA PHE A 390 8.53 -41.41 -72.67
C PHE A 390 7.87 -42.80 -72.69
N THR A 391 8.49 -43.77 -73.36
CA THR A 391 7.97 -45.16 -73.42
C THR A 391 8.14 -45.94 -72.13
N GLY A 392 9.08 -45.55 -71.26
CA GLY A 392 9.30 -46.14 -69.95
C GLY A 392 8.38 -45.60 -68.84
N MET A 393 7.61 -44.56 -69.10
CA MET A 393 6.62 -44.07 -68.13
C MET A 393 5.43 -45.03 -68.05
N PRO A 394 4.94 -45.35 -66.84
CA PRO A 394 3.75 -46.19 -66.68
C PRO A 394 2.53 -45.50 -67.31
N GLN A 395 1.71 -46.28 -68.03
CA GLN A 395 0.46 -45.81 -68.64
C GLN A 395 -0.59 -45.42 -67.62
#